data_AF-A0A411JJL7-F1
#
_entry.id   AF-A0A411JJL7-F1
#
_cell.length_a   1.000
_cell.length_b   1.000
_cell.length_c   1.000
_cell.angle_alpha   90.00
_cell.angle_beta   90.00
_cell.angle_gamma   90.00
#
_symmetry.space_group_name_H-M   'P 1'
#
loop_
_entity.id
_entity.type
_entity.pdbx_description
1 polymer ?
#
loop_
_entity_poly.entity_id
_entity_poly.type
_entity_poly.pdbx_seq_one_letter_code
_entity_poly.pdbx_strand_id
1 'polypeptide(L)'
;AYTWSHPQFEKTDILEAIYYQQIGYDGRRFSAFVRTCETGNNLGAGRTNSAEWIRTAYHDMATADVEAGIGGMDASIGFERFRSENVGYHAFTDSLLFFADFMSAYSSMADLIALGAVMSVTACTMSPNRKPLFLPFRGGRIDATEPGPFGIPEPHHDLASHTNSFKKQGFNATEMIGLVACGHSLGGVNGRDFPTIVPVKNDSKFDTSQSVLDNNMCVSNTVPKGVQLSEVITPIPVKPDNLFITINDNGGMTIKGDIRAWHPHAPSFEWWNFTTTVPVSQGLASFTVEVIDGSHSSIHDNGGNGFPLQTDLIPQTQLSCSAVYMGRAYMLNLTVAVRDELNFQDIKLTVPIPMRQAESMVPRFESHVLNMEKTGIIPATGYSLYSTGT
;
A
#
# COMPACT_ATOMS: atom_id res chain seq x y z
N ALA A 1 22.45 6.54 -1.73
CA ALA A 1 22.53 5.24 -2.41
C ALA A 1 21.41 4.37 -1.87
N TYR A 2 20.64 3.72 -2.75
CA TYR A 2 19.51 2.87 -2.40
C TYR A 2 20.01 1.56 -1.76
N THR A 3 19.32 1.05 -0.73
CA THR A 3 19.69 -0.16 0.04
C THR A 3 18.45 -1.04 0.26
N TRP A 4 18.25 -2.06 -0.58
CA TRP A 4 17.42 -3.22 -0.26
C TRP A 4 17.96 -3.86 1.04
N SER A 5 17.07 -4.07 2.02
CA SER A 5 17.28 -4.33 3.48
C SER A 5 17.34 -3.14 4.46
N HIS A 6 17.10 -1.88 4.06
CA HIS A 6 16.77 -0.88 5.08
C HIS A 6 15.39 -1.24 5.70
N PRO A 7 15.24 -1.30 7.04
CA PRO A 7 13.97 -1.67 7.68
C PRO A 7 12.76 -0.80 7.31
N GLN A 8 12.99 0.42 6.80
CA GLN A 8 11.92 1.27 6.28
C GLN A 8 11.45 0.85 4.87
N PHE A 9 12.30 0.23 4.04
CA PHE A 9 11.95 -0.13 2.66
C PHE A 9 11.40 -1.55 2.54
N GLU A 10 11.71 -2.47 3.45
CA GLU A 10 10.91 -3.71 3.63
C GLU A 10 9.44 -3.36 3.89
N LYS A 11 9.18 -2.31 4.68
CA LYS A 11 7.82 -1.82 4.98
C LYS A 11 7.13 -1.17 3.77
N THR A 12 7.87 -0.68 2.78
CA THR A 12 7.29 -0.02 1.59
C THR A 12 7.38 -0.84 0.32
N ASP A 13 8.01 -2.01 0.32
CA ASP A 13 8.21 -2.83 -0.90
C ASP A 13 6.87 -3.25 -1.51
N ILE A 14 5.93 -3.68 -0.65
CA ILE A 14 4.57 -4.00 -1.07
C ILE A 14 3.84 -2.77 -1.61
N LEU A 15 4.03 -1.59 -1.00
CA LEU A 15 3.42 -0.34 -1.45
C LEU A 15 4.01 0.13 -2.80
N GLU A 16 5.32 -0.06 -3.02
CA GLU A 16 5.98 0.17 -4.31
C GLU A 16 5.40 -0.75 -5.39
N ALA A 17 5.23 -2.04 -5.07
CA ALA A 17 4.58 -2.99 -5.96
C ALA A 17 3.13 -2.58 -6.27
N ILE A 18 2.33 -2.25 -5.25
CA ILE A 18 0.93 -1.81 -5.42
C ILE A 18 0.85 -0.51 -6.23
N TYR A 19 1.83 0.39 -6.15
CA TYR A 19 1.82 1.63 -6.90
C TYR A 19 2.30 1.46 -8.35
N TYR A 20 3.41 0.77 -8.58
CA TYR A 20 4.04 0.72 -9.91
C TYR A 20 3.68 -0.52 -10.73
N GLN A 21 3.48 -1.69 -10.12
CA GLN A 21 3.23 -2.96 -10.84
C GLN A 21 1.75 -3.09 -11.25
N GLN A 22 1.27 -2.26 -12.18
CA GLN A 22 -0.16 -2.25 -12.53
C GLN A 22 -0.61 -3.29 -13.56
N ILE A 23 0.28 -3.72 -14.44
CA ILE A 23 -0.04 -4.60 -15.58
C ILE A 23 1.03 -5.68 -15.75
N GLY A 24 0.70 -6.72 -16.53
CA GLY A 24 1.63 -7.82 -16.85
C GLY A 24 1.62 -8.94 -15.79
N TYR A 25 2.70 -9.72 -15.81
CA TYR A 25 2.98 -10.75 -14.81
C TYR A 25 3.16 -10.11 -13.42
N ASP A 26 2.62 -10.76 -12.38
CA ASP A 26 2.56 -10.27 -10.99
C ASP A 26 1.99 -8.85 -10.80
N GLY A 27 1.20 -8.37 -11.77
CA GLY A 27 0.58 -7.05 -11.68
C GLY A 27 -0.46 -6.97 -10.55
N ARG A 28 -0.26 -6.05 -9.60
CA ARG A 28 -1.14 -5.76 -8.47
C ARG A 28 -2.48 -5.17 -8.91
N ARG A 29 -2.48 -4.35 -9.98
CA ARG A 29 -3.72 -3.80 -10.61
C ARG A 29 -4.57 -2.91 -9.70
N PHE A 30 -3.96 -2.20 -8.74
CA PHE A 30 -4.66 -1.23 -7.89
C PHE A 30 -5.37 -0.14 -8.70
N SER A 31 -4.75 0.35 -9.79
CA SER A 31 -5.38 1.37 -10.66
C SER A 31 -6.48 0.84 -11.57
N ALA A 32 -6.82 -0.45 -11.51
CA ALA A 32 -7.81 -1.02 -12.42
C ALA A 32 -9.18 -0.30 -12.36
N PHE A 33 -9.49 0.32 -11.22
CA PHE A 33 -10.74 1.06 -10.98
C PHE A 33 -10.62 2.57 -11.23
N VAL A 34 -9.42 3.08 -11.53
CA VAL A 34 -9.15 4.47 -11.89
C VAL A 34 -8.26 4.55 -13.14
N ARG A 35 -8.48 3.66 -14.11
CA ARG A 35 -7.67 3.62 -15.35
C ARG A 35 -7.80 4.91 -16.16
N THR A 36 -8.98 5.51 -16.12
CA THR A 36 -9.28 6.83 -16.66
C THR A 36 -10.03 7.62 -15.60
N CYS A 37 -10.07 8.95 -15.75
CA CYS A 37 -10.83 9.80 -14.83
C CYS A 37 -12.33 9.45 -14.76
N GLU A 38 -12.89 8.98 -15.88
CA GLU A 38 -14.31 8.64 -16.03
C GLU A 38 -14.64 7.19 -15.62
N THR A 39 -13.65 6.42 -15.13
CA THR A 39 -13.90 5.04 -14.68
C THR A 39 -14.89 5.05 -13.51
N GLY A 40 -15.87 4.15 -13.55
CA GLY A 40 -16.93 4.07 -12.54
C GLY A 40 -18.18 4.91 -12.82
N ASN A 41 -18.27 5.62 -13.96
CA ASN A 41 -19.46 6.41 -14.35
C ASN A 41 -20.76 5.57 -14.54
N ASN A 42 -20.67 4.24 -14.42
CA ASN A 42 -21.80 3.33 -14.37
C ASN A 42 -22.42 3.18 -12.95
N LEU A 43 -21.81 3.74 -11.90
CA LEU A 43 -22.29 3.69 -10.50
C LEU A 43 -23.43 4.67 -10.20
N GLY A 44 -23.88 5.41 -11.22
CA GLY A 44 -24.88 6.49 -11.14
C GLY A 44 -24.42 7.68 -11.98
N ALA A 45 -25.35 8.47 -12.50
CA ALA A 45 -25.02 9.59 -13.39
C ALA A 45 -24.24 10.68 -12.64
N GLY A 46 -22.90 10.71 -12.79
CA GLY A 46 -22.01 11.73 -12.19
C GLY A 46 -21.02 11.23 -11.14
N ARG A 47 -21.14 9.97 -10.70
CA ARG A 47 -20.18 9.33 -9.79
C ARG A 47 -19.00 8.75 -10.57
N THR A 48 -17.77 9.06 -10.17
CA THR A 48 -16.57 8.40 -10.72
C THR A 48 -15.68 7.93 -9.57
N ASN A 49 -14.98 6.81 -9.76
CA ASN A 49 -14.13 6.23 -8.72
C ASN A 49 -13.03 7.20 -8.30
N SER A 50 -12.44 7.91 -9.27
CA SER A 50 -11.40 8.92 -9.00
C SER A 50 -11.90 10.03 -8.07
N ALA A 51 -13.12 10.53 -8.27
CA ALA A 51 -13.70 11.55 -7.39
C ALA A 51 -13.99 11.00 -6.00
N GLU A 52 -14.48 9.76 -5.90
CA GLU A 52 -14.77 9.12 -4.61
C GLU A 52 -13.51 8.80 -3.80
N TRP A 53 -12.44 8.39 -4.45
CA TRP A 53 -11.16 8.11 -3.79
C TRP A 53 -10.50 9.38 -3.27
N ILE A 54 -10.52 10.47 -4.07
CA ILE A 54 -10.03 11.78 -3.62
C ILE A 54 -10.87 12.31 -2.47
N ARG A 55 -12.20 12.19 -2.56
CA ARG A 55 -13.11 12.57 -1.49
C ARG A 55 -12.85 11.76 -0.22
N THR A 56 -12.66 10.44 -0.33
CA THR A 56 -12.35 9.57 0.80
C THR A 56 -11.06 10.00 1.48
N ALA A 57 -10.00 10.27 0.70
CA ALA A 57 -8.72 10.74 1.23
C ALA A 57 -8.81 12.10 1.92
N TYR A 58 -9.58 13.05 1.37
CA TYR A 58 -9.80 14.33 2.02
C TYR A 58 -10.58 14.18 3.32
N HIS A 59 -11.70 13.44 3.31
CA HIS A 59 -12.54 13.28 4.50
C HIS A 59 -11.84 12.53 5.63
N ASP A 60 -10.99 11.56 5.33
CA ASP A 60 -10.10 10.92 6.32
C ASP A 60 -9.13 11.96 6.93
N MET A 61 -8.41 12.68 6.07
CA MET A 61 -7.40 13.66 6.49
C MET A 61 -7.98 14.89 7.20
N ALA A 62 -9.18 15.32 6.85
CA ALA A 62 -9.78 16.58 7.31
C ALA A 62 -10.14 16.60 8.80
N THR A 63 -10.07 15.44 9.47
CA THR A 63 -10.15 15.34 10.94
C THR A 63 -8.89 15.85 11.65
N ALA A 64 -7.81 16.16 10.91
CA ALA A 64 -6.56 16.60 11.49
C ALA A 64 -6.72 17.82 12.42
N ASP A 65 -6.18 17.66 13.63
CA ASP A 65 -5.82 18.74 14.54
C ASP A 65 -4.30 18.74 14.67
N VAL A 66 -3.63 19.53 13.84
CA VAL A 66 -2.16 19.55 13.77
C VAL A 66 -1.53 20.08 15.07
N GLU A 67 -2.23 20.97 15.78
CA GLU A 67 -1.76 21.50 17.06
C GLU A 67 -1.85 20.44 18.17
N ALA A 68 -2.97 19.72 18.24
CA ALA A 68 -3.15 18.62 19.19
C ALA A 68 -2.39 17.34 18.78
N GLY A 69 -2.03 17.20 17.50
CA GLY A 69 -1.31 16.05 16.95
C GLY A 69 -2.18 14.81 16.76
N ILE A 70 -3.48 14.98 16.49
CA ILE A 70 -4.46 13.89 16.32
C ILE A 70 -5.18 13.98 14.96
N GLY A 71 -5.76 12.88 14.51
CA GLY A 71 -6.43 12.79 13.20
C GLY A 71 -5.46 12.96 12.03
N GLY A 72 -6.00 13.15 10.84
CA GLY A 72 -5.22 13.18 9.61
C GLY A 72 -5.41 11.90 8.80
N MET A 73 -4.49 11.62 7.89
CA MET A 73 -4.60 10.48 7.00
C MET A 73 -4.20 9.18 7.73
N ASP A 74 -5.15 8.63 8.47
CA ASP A 74 -4.99 7.50 9.38
C ASP A 74 -6.11 6.46 9.23
N ALA A 75 -6.93 6.53 8.18
CA ALA A 75 -8.08 5.64 7.95
C ALA A 75 -9.16 5.67 9.05
N SER A 76 -9.17 6.70 9.92
CA SER A 76 -10.25 6.94 10.88
C SER A 76 -11.61 7.12 10.22
N ILE A 77 -11.68 7.50 8.93
CA ILE A 77 -12.92 7.55 8.16
C ILE A 77 -13.71 6.24 8.25
N GLY A 78 -13.05 5.10 8.47
CA GLY A 78 -13.68 3.80 8.71
C GLY A 78 -14.72 3.81 9.85
N PHE A 79 -14.46 4.58 10.91
CA PHE A 79 -15.35 4.80 12.06
C PHE A 79 -16.41 5.89 11.80
N GLU A 80 -16.14 6.80 10.88
CA GLU A 80 -16.79 8.11 10.81
C GLU A 80 -17.81 8.26 9.69
N ARG A 81 -17.95 7.25 8.82
CA ARG A 81 -18.77 7.31 7.60
C ARG A 81 -20.23 7.73 7.83
N PHE A 82 -20.75 7.55 9.04
CA PHE A 82 -22.14 7.89 9.39
C PHE A 82 -22.32 9.24 10.08
N ARG A 83 -21.24 10.02 10.26
CA ARG A 83 -21.34 11.39 10.77
C ARG A 83 -22.04 12.31 9.78
N SER A 84 -22.67 13.38 10.29
CA SER A 84 -23.31 14.40 9.46
C SER A 84 -22.33 15.08 8.51
N GLU A 85 -21.07 15.25 8.91
CA GLU A 85 -20.00 15.80 8.06
C GLU A 85 -19.55 14.84 6.93
N ASN A 86 -20.08 13.61 6.91
CA ASN A 86 -19.77 12.52 5.97
C ASN A 86 -21.01 12.01 5.21
N VAL A 87 -21.94 12.91 4.84
CA VAL A 87 -23.11 12.57 3.98
C VAL A 87 -22.68 11.81 2.71
N GLY A 88 -23.46 10.83 2.23
CA GLY A 88 -23.07 9.99 1.10
C GLY A 88 -22.09 8.87 1.47
N TYR A 89 -22.33 8.23 2.61
CA TYR A 89 -21.48 7.20 3.22
C TYR A 89 -21.15 6.00 2.31
N HIS A 90 -21.97 5.76 1.28
CA HIS A 90 -21.76 4.69 0.31
C HIS A 90 -20.42 4.84 -0.42
N ALA A 91 -20.02 6.07 -0.79
CA ALA A 91 -18.74 6.31 -1.48
C ALA A 91 -17.52 5.90 -0.63
N PHE A 92 -17.54 6.22 0.67
CA PHE A 92 -16.50 5.79 1.61
C PHE A 92 -16.51 4.28 1.80
N THR A 93 -17.70 3.68 1.87
CA THR A 93 -17.88 2.22 2.01
C THR A 93 -17.30 1.48 0.81
N ASP A 94 -17.66 1.90 -0.39
CA ASP A 94 -17.22 1.30 -1.65
C ASP A 94 -15.69 1.43 -1.80
N SER A 95 -15.13 2.59 -1.46
CA SER A 95 -13.67 2.85 -1.49
C SER A 95 -12.92 1.95 -0.50
N LEU A 96 -13.36 1.89 0.76
CA LEU A 96 -12.71 1.04 1.78
C LEU A 96 -12.81 -0.45 1.46
N LEU A 97 -13.93 -0.91 0.91
CA LEU A 97 -14.09 -2.30 0.46
C LEU A 97 -13.11 -2.65 -0.65
N PHE A 98 -12.90 -1.73 -1.60
CA PHE A 98 -11.93 -1.93 -2.66
C PHE A 98 -10.49 -1.96 -2.11
N PHE A 99 -10.13 -1.00 -1.27
CA PHE A 99 -8.78 -0.94 -0.70
C PHE A 99 -8.48 -2.14 0.22
N ALA A 100 -9.48 -2.75 0.84
CA ALA A 100 -9.28 -3.92 1.70
C ALA A 100 -8.61 -5.11 0.98
N ASP A 101 -8.78 -5.26 -0.34
CA ASP A 101 -8.12 -6.30 -1.14
C ASP A 101 -6.60 -6.13 -1.25
N PHE A 102 -6.09 -4.93 -0.94
CA PHE A 102 -4.67 -4.58 -1.00
C PHE A 102 -4.03 -4.39 0.38
N MET A 103 -4.84 -4.54 1.43
CA MET A 103 -4.42 -4.31 2.79
C MET A 103 -3.69 -5.52 3.36
N SER A 104 -2.63 -5.26 4.11
CA SER A 104 -1.84 -6.25 4.81
C SER A 104 -1.20 -5.62 6.05
N ALA A 105 -0.47 -6.41 6.83
CA ALA A 105 0.34 -5.88 7.92
C ALA A 105 1.44 -4.89 7.48
N TYR A 106 1.70 -4.80 6.17
CA TYR A 106 2.72 -3.94 5.56
C TYR A 106 2.11 -2.90 4.59
N SER A 107 0.79 -2.92 4.39
CA SER A 107 0.05 -1.95 3.57
C SER A 107 -1.21 -1.53 4.33
N SER A 108 -1.07 -0.48 5.15
CA SER A 108 -2.17 0.05 5.96
C SER A 108 -3.28 0.61 5.08
N MET A 109 -4.52 0.62 5.57
CA MET A 109 -5.63 1.25 4.87
C MET A 109 -5.35 2.74 4.61
N ALA A 110 -4.72 3.42 5.56
CA ALA A 110 -4.35 4.82 5.44
C ALA A 110 -3.38 5.06 4.27
N ASP A 111 -2.38 4.19 4.07
CA ASP A 111 -1.49 4.26 2.91
C ASP A 111 -2.22 3.97 1.60
N LEU A 112 -3.21 3.08 1.60
CA LEU A 112 -4.02 2.75 0.42
C LEU A 112 -5.00 3.87 0.06
N ILE A 113 -5.60 4.55 1.03
CA ILE A 113 -6.41 5.76 0.83
C ILE A 113 -5.55 6.86 0.18
N ALA A 114 -4.35 7.09 0.72
CA ALA A 114 -3.40 8.03 0.16
C ALA A 114 -3.02 7.71 -1.29
N LEU A 115 -2.70 6.43 -1.54
CA LEU A 115 -2.36 5.94 -2.86
C LEU A 115 -3.54 6.06 -3.84
N GLY A 116 -4.76 5.80 -3.38
CA GLY A 116 -5.99 6.01 -4.14
C GLY A 116 -6.11 7.45 -4.65
N ALA A 117 -5.87 8.44 -3.80
CA ALA A 117 -5.86 9.84 -4.22
C ALA A 117 -4.74 10.15 -5.24
N VAL A 118 -3.52 9.65 -5.01
CA VAL A 118 -2.39 9.79 -5.95
C VAL A 118 -2.73 9.24 -7.33
N MET A 119 -3.25 8.02 -7.39
CA MET A 119 -3.57 7.37 -8.67
C MET A 119 -4.78 8.00 -9.36
N SER A 120 -5.76 8.49 -8.60
CA SER A 120 -6.90 9.25 -9.14
C SER A 120 -6.45 10.54 -9.83
N VAL A 121 -5.54 11.28 -9.19
CA VAL A 121 -4.94 12.50 -9.77
C VAL A 121 -4.17 12.18 -11.04
N THR A 122 -3.36 11.12 -11.04
CA THR A 122 -2.66 10.69 -12.26
C THR A 122 -3.65 10.36 -13.37
N ALA A 123 -4.68 9.57 -13.09
CA ALA A 123 -5.70 9.20 -14.06
C ALA A 123 -6.46 10.41 -14.64
N CYS A 124 -6.71 11.43 -13.82
CA CYS A 124 -7.41 12.67 -14.20
C CYS A 124 -6.51 13.78 -14.76
N THR A 125 -5.20 13.55 -14.83
CA THR A 125 -4.25 14.45 -15.51
C THR A 125 -3.75 13.84 -16.83
N MET A 126 -3.91 12.53 -17.00
CA MET A 126 -3.62 11.84 -18.25
C MET A 126 -4.56 12.31 -19.36
N SER A 127 -4.00 12.98 -20.36
CA SER A 127 -4.71 13.40 -21.57
C SER A 127 -3.78 13.22 -22.77
N PRO A 128 -4.27 12.92 -23.98
CA PRO A 128 -3.44 12.76 -25.18
C PRO A 128 -2.46 13.93 -25.42
N ASN A 129 -2.78 15.13 -24.92
CA ASN A 129 -2.00 16.35 -25.11
C ASN A 129 -1.31 16.85 -23.82
N ARG A 130 -1.35 16.10 -22.71
CA ARG A 130 -0.77 16.51 -21.43
C ARG A 130 0.12 15.42 -20.86
N LYS A 131 1.27 15.81 -20.29
CA LYS A 131 2.10 14.89 -19.52
C LYS A 131 1.31 14.43 -18.28
N PRO A 132 1.25 13.12 -17.98
CA PRO A 132 0.64 12.64 -16.74
C PRO A 132 1.33 13.27 -15.53
N LEU A 133 0.56 13.67 -14.52
CA LEU A 133 1.11 14.11 -13.25
C LEU A 133 1.26 12.89 -12.33
N PHE A 134 2.51 12.52 -12.06
CA PHE A 134 2.84 11.53 -11.04
C PHE A 134 3.16 12.26 -9.75
N LEU A 135 2.25 12.14 -8.76
CA LEU A 135 2.47 12.76 -7.46
C LEU A 135 3.45 11.91 -6.63
N PRO A 136 4.32 12.56 -5.82
CA PRO A 136 5.18 11.84 -4.89
C PRO A 136 4.32 11.10 -3.87
N PHE A 137 4.53 9.80 -3.74
CA PHE A 137 3.86 8.95 -2.76
C PHE A 137 4.85 8.54 -1.66
N ARG A 138 4.45 8.68 -0.40
CA ARG A 138 5.18 8.21 0.78
C ARG A 138 4.29 7.21 1.51
N GLY A 139 4.86 6.16 2.08
CA GLY A 139 4.15 5.19 2.92
C GLY A 139 4.45 5.37 4.41
N GLY A 140 3.98 4.43 5.23
CA GLY A 140 4.24 4.38 6.67
C GLY A 140 3.14 5.01 7.53
N ARG A 141 1.95 5.26 6.97
CA ARG A 141 0.79 5.67 7.77
C ARG A 141 0.32 4.54 8.65
N ILE A 142 -0.22 4.90 9.81
CA ILE A 142 -0.71 3.97 10.82
C ILE A 142 -2.24 4.09 10.85
N ASP A 143 -2.92 2.94 10.74
CA ASP A 143 -4.38 2.91 10.81
C ASP A 143 -4.86 3.25 12.24
N ALA A 144 -5.87 4.10 12.31
CA ALA A 144 -6.49 4.55 13.54
C ALA A 144 -7.22 3.41 14.25
N THR A 145 -7.19 3.46 15.58
CA THR A 145 -7.92 2.51 16.44
C THR A 145 -9.20 3.09 17.03
N GLU A 146 -9.47 4.35 16.74
CA GLU A 146 -10.62 5.11 17.20
C GLU A 146 -10.97 6.20 16.18
N PRO A 147 -12.20 6.76 16.21
CA PRO A 147 -12.53 7.91 15.39
C PRO A 147 -11.66 9.15 15.70
N GLY A 148 -11.37 9.95 14.68
CA GLY A 148 -10.77 11.27 14.81
C GLY A 148 -11.75 12.32 15.33
N PRO A 149 -11.29 13.56 15.60
CA PRO A 149 -12.17 14.62 16.06
C PRO A 149 -13.09 15.11 14.91
N PHE A 150 -14.24 15.68 15.28
CA PHE A 150 -15.10 16.39 14.33
C PHE A 150 -14.41 17.65 13.81
N GLY A 151 -14.85 18.11 12.64
CA GLY A 151 -14.40 19.39 12.07
C GLY A 151 -14.24 19.41 10.56
N ILE A 152 -14.73 18.40 9.85
CA ILE A 152 -14.70 18.35 8.39
C ILE A 152 -15.60 19.48 7.87
N PRO A 153 -15.12 20.36 6.96
CA PRO A 153 -15.92 21.46 6.44
C PRO A 153 -17.19 21.00 5.71
N GLU A 154 -18.34 21.51 6.15
CA GLU A 154 -19.63 21.27 5.49
C GLU A 154 -19.99 22.39 4.50
N PRO A 155 -20.71 22.08 3.40
CA PRO A 155 -20.97 23.05 2.32
C PRO A 155 -21.72 24.32 2.73
N HIS A 156 -22.44 24.29 3.85
CA HIS A 156 -23.27 25.39 4.34
C HIS A 156 -22.55 26.31 5.34
N HIS A 157 -21.34 25.95 5.78
CA HIS A 157 -20.54 26.78 6.67
C HIS A 157 -20.05 28.06 5.98
N ASP A 158 -19.80 29.11 6.76
CA ASP A 158 -19.26 30.37 6.23
C ASP A 158 -17.74 30.29 5.96
N LEU A 159 -17.19 31.29 5.28
CA LEU A 159 -15.77 31.34 4.92
C LEU A 159 -14.85 31.36 6.16
N ALA A 160 -15.29 31.98 7.25
CA ALA A 160 -14.51 32.06 8.49
C ALA A 160 -14.36 30.66 9.13
N SER A 161 -15.45 29.90 9.18
CA SER A 161 -15.47 28.51 9.67
C SER A 161 -14.61 27.60 8.79
N HIS A 162 -14.72 27.73 7.46
CA HIS A 162 -13.85 27.00 6.53
C HIS A 162 -12.37 27.32 6.77
N THR A 163 -12.00 28.61 6.81
CA THR A 163 -10.61 29.03 7.01
C THR A 163 -10.05 28.50 8.34
N ASN A 164 -10.86 28.48 9.40
CA ASN A 164 -10.47 27.93 10.69
C ASN A 164 -10.29 26.40 10.66
N SER A 165 -11.17 25.67 9.98
CA SER A 165 -11.03 24.22 9.83
C SER A 165 -9.78 23.85 9.02
N PHE A 166 -9.55 24.48 7.87
CA PHE A 166 -8.34 24.23 7.08
C PHE A 166 -7.05 24.60 7.83
N LYS A 167 -7.07 25.69 8.62
CA LYS A 167 -5.95 26.04 9.50
C LYS A 167 -5.67 24.94 10.52
N LYS A 168 -6.71 24.34 11.11
CA LYS A 168 -6.61 23.23 12.06
C LYS A 168 -5.98 21.98 11.43
N GLN A 169 -6.31 21.74 10.16
CA GLN A 169 -5.72 20.68 9.32
C GLN A 169 -4.26 20.96 8.90
N GLY A 170 -3.74 22.16 9.18
CA GLY A 170 -2.36 22.57 8.87
C GLY A 170 -2.20 23.39 7.59
N PHE A 171 -3.29 23.79 6.93
CA PHE A 171 -3.24 24.54 5.68
C PHE A 171 -3.38 26.05 5.91
N ASN A 172 -2.61 26.82 5.14
CA ASN A 172 -2.87 28.25 4.98
C ASN A 172 -3.98 28.51 3.94
N ALA A 173 -4.40 29.77 3.80
CA ALA A 173 -5.50 30.13 2.90
C ALA A 173 -5.21 29.82 1.41
N THR A 174 -3.96 29.96 0.96
CA THR A 174 -3.56 29.61 -0.41
C THR A 174 -3.62 28.09 -0.64
N GLU A 175 -3.21 27.31 0.35
CA GLU A 175 -3.27 25.85 0.32
C GLU A 175 -4.72 25.34 0.33
N MET A 176 -5.56 25.92 1.18
CA MET A 176 -7.01 25.68 1.19
C MET A 176 -7.61 25.91 -0.21
N ILE A 177 -7.33 27.07 -0.82
CA ILE A 177 -7.85 27.41 -2.15
C ILE A 177 -7.45 26.37 -3.18
N GLY A 178 -6.17 25.97 -3.23
CA GLY A 178 -5.75 25.00 -4.24
C GLY A 178 -6.22 23.57 -3.96
N LEU A 179 -6.39 23.17 -2.69
CA LEU A 179 -6.96 21.86 -2.35
C LEU A 179 -8.44 21.79 -2.75
N VAL A 180 -9.22 22.82 -2.43
CA VAL A 180 -10.62 22.94 -2.85
C VAL A 180 -10.75 23.02 -4.36
N ALA A 181 -9.93 23.85 -5.03
CA ALA A 181 -9.95 23.98 -6.47
C ALA A 181 -9.62 22.65 -7.17
N CYS A 182 -8.59 21.93 -6.70
CA CYS A 182 -8.29 20.61 -7.23
C CYS A 182 -9.46 19.63 -7.02
N GLY A 183 -9.91 19.48 -5.77
CA GLY A 183 -10.92 18.48 -5.43
C GLY A 183 -12.23 18.72 -6.17
N HIS A 184 -12.66 19.99 -6.28
CA HIS A 184 -13.89 20.35 -6.98
C HIS A 184 -13.75 20.38 -8.51
N SER A 185 -12.54 20.38 -9.09
CA SER A 185 -12.39 20.07 -10.52
C SER A 185 -12.77 18.61 -10.84
N LEU A 186 -12.78 17.73 -9.83
CA LEU A 186 -13.02 16.29 -9.98
C LEU A 186 -14.30 15.86 -9.27
N GLY A 187 -15.40 15.80 -10.03
CA GLY A 187 -16.68 15.27 -9.55
C GLY A 187 -17.83 16.27 -9.59
N GLY A 188 -18.82 16.04 -8.74
CA GLY A 188 -20.05 16.83 -8.67
C GLY A 188 -20.82 16.53 -7.39
N VAL A 189 -21.95 17.22 -7.22
CA VAL A 189 -22.85 16.95 -6.10
C VAL A 189 -23.73 15.76 -6.47
N ASN A 190 -23.84 14.77 -5.59
CA ASN A 190 -24.77 13.66 -5.81
C ASN A 190 -26.19 14.04 -5.39
N GLY A 191 -27.14 13.99 -6.33
CA GLY A 191 -28.52 14.41 -6.06
C GLY A 191 -29.31 13.48 -5.14
N ARG A 192 -28.87 12.23 -4.94
CA ARG A 192 -29.47 11.32 -3.94
C ARG A 192 -29.15 11.78 -2.52
N ASP A 193 -27.92 12.24 -2.33
CA ASP A 193 -27.41 12.64 -1.02
C ASP A 193 -27.73 14.11 -0.69
N PHE A 194 -27.86 14.96 -1.72
CA PHE A 194 -28.17 16.39 -1.60
C PHE A 194 -29.33 16.81 -2.52
N PRO A 195 -30.55 16.31 -2.30
CA PRO A 195 -31.70 16.53 -3.20
C PRO A 195 -32.20 17.98 -3.21
N THR A 196 -31.80 18.79 -2.23
CA THR A 196 -32.10 20.23 -2.16
C THR A 196 -31.13 21.09 -2.97
N ILE A 197 -29.96 20.54 -3.35
CA ILE A 197 -28.92 21.25 -4.08
C ILE A 197 -28.97 20.90 -5.57
N VAL A 198 -29.11 19.61 -5.91
CA VAL A 198 -29.21 19.15 -7.30
C VAL A 198 -30.29 18.08 -7.47
N PRO A 199 -30.98 17.99 -8.62
CA PRO A 199 -31.96 16.93 -8.85
C PRO A 199 -31.31 15.54 -8.80
N VAL A 200 -32.03 14.54 -8.28
CA VAL A 200 -31.56 13.13 -8.10
C VAL A 200 -31.05 12.44 -9.38
N LYS A 201 -31.31 13.02 -10.56
CA LYS A 201 -30.85 12.53 -11.87
C LYS A 201 -29.85 13.45 -12.59
N ASN A 202 -29.54 14.61 -12.01
CA ASN A 202 -28.60 15.59 -12.54
C ASN A 202 -27.54 15.85 -11.46
N ASP A 203 -26.52 15.01 -11.36
CA ASP A 203 -25.34 15.35 -10.57
C ASP A 203 -24.66 16.54 -11.28
N SER A 204 -24.91 17.73 -10.74
CA SER A 204 -24.40 18.96 -11.35
C SER A 204 -22.91 19.01 -11.11
N LYS A 205 -22.18 19.16 -12.21
CA LYS A 205 -20.71 19.25 -12.21
C LYS A 205 -20.29 20.57 -11.55
N PHE A 206 -19.20 20.53 -10.81
CA PHE A 206 -18.58 21.75 -10.28
C PHE A 206 -17.80 22.53 -11.36
N ASP A 207 -17.41 21.87 -12.46
CA ASP A 207 -16.68 22.44 -13.60
C ASP A 207 -17.17 21.88 -14.95
N THR A 208 -16.89 22.62 -16.02
CA THR A 208 -17.13 22.27 -17.43
C THR A 208 -16.25 21.12 -17.95
N SER A 209 -15.11 20.81 -17.30
CA SER A 209 -14.24 19.67 -17.63
C SER A 209 -13.98 18.78 -16.41
N GLN A 210 -14.63 17.61 -16.37
CA GLN A 210 -14.57 16.64 -15.25
C GLN A 210 -13.24 15.86 -15.16
N SER A 211 -12.29 16.12 -16.06
CA SER A 211 -11.08 15.33 -16.25
C SER A 211 -9.84 16.15 -16.65
N VAL A 212 -9.83 17.44 -16.31
CA VAL A 212 -8.67 18.31 -16.54
C VAL A 212 -8.26 18.95 -15.23
N LEU A 213 -7.36 18.28 -14.53
CA LEU A 213 -6.76 18.82 -13.32
C LEU A 213 -5.54 19.70 -13.67
N ASP A 214 -5.58 20.98 -13.31
CA ASP A 214 -4.53 21.96 -13.63
C ASP A 214 -3.54 22.22 -12.47
N ASN A 215 -3.84 21.77 -11.25
CA ASN A 215 -3.09 22.09 -10.04
C ASN A 215 -2.54 20.85 -9.32
N ASN A 216 -1.35 20.98 -8.73
CA ASN A 216 -0.62 19.88 -8.08
C ASN A 216 -1.03 19.61 -6.62
N MET A 217 -2.03 20.32 -6.07
CA MET A 217 -2.34 20.34 -4.64
C MET A 217 -3.61 19.55 -4.30
N CYS A 218 -3.60 18.26 -4.63
CA CYS A 218 -4.77 17.37 -4.51
C CYS A 218 -4.65 16.33 -3.41
N VAL A 219 -3.45 16.22 -2.83
CA VAL A 219 -3.08 15.18 -1.90
C VAL A 219 -2.34 15.83 -0.75
N SER A 220 -2.68 15.42 0.47
CA SER A 220 -2.03 15.85 1.69
C SER A 220 -1.25 14.71 2.33
N ASN A 221 -0.18 15.06 3.03
CA ASN A 221 0.60 14.15 3.89
C ASN A 221 0.39 14.46 5.39
N THR A 222 -0.67 15.19 5.76
CA THR A 222 -1.02 15.44 7.17
C THR A 222 -1.32 14.11 7.86
N VAL A 223 -0.55 13.78 8.89
CA VAL A 223 -0.66 12.55 9.69
C VAL A 223 -0.59 12.88 11.19
N PRO A 224 -1.09 12.00 12.08
CA PRO A 224 -0.99 12.18 13.52
C PRO A 224 0.45 12.37 14.02
N LYS A 225 0.60 12.99 15.19
CA LYS A 225 1.91 13.21 15.81
C LYS A 225 2.58 11.89 16.15
N GLY A 226 3.86 11.78 15.81
CA GLY A 226 4.66 10.57 16.04
C GLY A 226 4.64 9.58 14.87
N VAL A 227 3.79 9.79 13.87
CA VAL A 227 3.86 9.07 12.59
C VAL A 227 4.99 9.66 11.74
N GLN A 228 5.91 8.81 11.29
CA GLN A 228 6.99 9.20 10.38
C GLN A 228 6.77 8.53 9.02
N LEU A 229 6.47 9.35 8.01
CA LEU A 229 6.35 8.88 6.64
C LEU A 229 7.72 8.50 6.06
N SER A 230 7.70 7.52 5.15
CA SER A 230 8.88 7.11 4.40
C SER A 230 9.41 8.23 3.48
N GLU A 231 10.57 7.98 2.86
CA GLU A 231 10.94 8.71 1.66
C GLU A 231 9.93 8.48 0.52
N VAL A 232 9.98 9.35 -0.50
CA VAL A 232 9.16 9.15 -1.70
C VAL A 232 9.49 7.79 -2.30
N ILE A 233 8.46 6.96 -2.46
CA ILE A 233 8.57 5.63 -3.01
C ILE A 233 8.85 5.76 -4.51
N THR A 234 9.96 5.18 -4.95
CA THR A 234 10.37 5.09 -6.34
C THR A 234 10.78 3.65 -6.66
N PRO A 235 10.51 3.16 -7.88
CA PRO A 235 10.85 1.79 -8.24
C PRO A 235 12.37 1.62 -8.32
N ILE A 236 12.87 0.49 -7.82
CA ILE A 236 14.25 0.07 -8.08
C ILE A 236 14.34 -0.36 -9.55
N PRO A 237 15.31 0.14 -10.33
CA PRO A 237 15.44 -0.22 -11.75
C PRO A 237 15.52 -1.72 -12.00
N VAL A 238 16.29 -2.46 -11.20
CA VAL A 238 16.38 -3.91 -11.26
C VAL A 238 16.47 -4.44 -9.84
N LYS A 239 15.62 -5.41 -9.49
CA LYS A 239 15.63 -6.06 -8.17
C LYS A 239 15.11 -7.50 -8.26
N PRO A 240 15.50 -8.38 -7.33
CA PRO A 240 14.82 -9.65 -7.17
C PRO A 240 13.42 -9.46 -6.59
N ASP A 241 12.54 -10.40 -6.90
CA ASP A 241 11.18 -10.50 -6.38
C ASP A 241 10.81 -11.99 -6.20
N ASN A 242 9.78 -12.27 -5.38
CA ASN A 242 9.29 -13.64 -5.13
C ASN A 242 10.41 -14.67 -4.86
N LEU A 243 11.39 -14.29 -4.03
CA LEU A 243 12.57 -15.10 -3.76
C LEU A 243 12.28 -16.20 -2.75
N PHE A 244 12.59 -17.44 -3.13
CA PHE A 244 12.46 -18.62 -2.29
C PHE A 244 13.79 -19.37 -2.19
N ILE A 245 14.12 -19.80 -0.98
CA ILE A 245 15.27 -20.65 -0.69
C ILE A 245 14.78 -21.96 -0.08
N THR A 246 15.31 -23.08 -0.55
CA THR A 246 15.06 -24.42 -0.01
C THR A 246 16.38 -25.04 0.39
N ILE A 247 16.46 -25.61 1.60
CA ILE A 247 17.61 -26.39 2.04
C ILE A 247 17.33 -27.85 1.69
N ASN A 248 18.17 -28.43 0.84
CA ASN A 248 18.02 -29.79 0.35
C ASN A 248 18.77 -30.77 1.26
N ASP A 249 18.27 -32.00 1.35
CA ASP A 249 18.89 -33.09 2.12
C ASP A 249 20.22 -33.60 1.54
N ASN A 250 20.55 -33.19 0.32
CA ASN A 250 21.79 -33.53 -0.38
C ASN A 250 22.94 -32.52 -0.12
N GLY A 251 22.79 -31.59 0.82
CA GLY A 251 23.79 -30.55 1.10
C GLY A 251 23.72 -29.32 0.20
N GLY A 252 22.76 -29.28 -0.73
CA GLY A 252 22.51 -28.13 -1.60
C GLY A 252 21.48 -27.15 -1.03
N MET A 253 21.56 -25.90 -1.47
CA MET A 253 20.59 -24.84 -1.24
C MET A 253 20.06 -24.38 -2.60
N THR A 254 18.79 -24.65 -2.87
CA THR A 254 18.14 -24.20 -4.10
C THR A 254 17.54 -22.81 -3.88
N ILE A 255 17.92 -21.87 -4.75
CA ILE A 255 17.44 -20.49 -4.76
C ILE A 255 16.66 -20.31 -6.06
N LYS A 256 15.42 -19.87 -5.94
CA LYS A 256 14.56 -19.55 -7.08
C LYS A 256 13.84 -18.25 -6.84
N GLY A 257 13.47 -17.56 -7.91
CA GLY A 257 12.68 -16.35 -7.83
C GLY A 257 12.69 -15.64 -9.17
N ASP A 258 12.33 -14.36 -9.11
CA ASP A 258 12.23 -13.51 -10.27
C ASP A 258 13.24 -12.38 -10.18
N ILE A 259 13.76 -11.96 -11.32
CA ILE A 259 14.42 -10.66 -11.49
C ILE A 259 13.42 -9.77 -12.22
N ARG A 260 13.09 -8.64 -11.61
CA ARG A 260 12.19 -7.63 -12.16
C ARG A 260 12.99 -6.41 -12.61
N ALA A 261 12.81 -5.98 -13.86
CA ALA A 261 13.37 -4.73 -14.38
C ALA A 261 12.28 -3.70 -14.70
N TRP A 262 12.49 -2.48 -14.24
CA TRP A 262 11.63 -1.32 -14.49
C TRP A 262 12.16 -0.49 -15.66
N HIS A 263 11.27 -0.12 -16.57
CA HIS A 263 11.58 0.79 -17.67
C HIS A 263 10.76 2.07 -17.53
N PRO A 264 11.39 3.25 -17.39
CA PRO A 264 10.68 4.54 -17.24
C PRO A 264 9.73 4.88 -18.40
N HIS A 265 9.93 4.25 -19.57
CA HIS A 265 9.18 4.52 -20.80
C HIS A 265 8.18 3.41 -21.17
N ALA A 266 8.11 2.32 -20.40
CA ALA A 266 7.13 1.26 -20.60
C ALA A 266 6.20 1.18 -19.38
N PRO A 267 4.89 1.01 -19.56
CA PRO A 267 3.95 0.88 -18.45
C PRO A 267 4.06 -0.47 -17.72
N SER A 268 5.10 -1.27 -17.97
CA SER A 268 5.25 -2.65 -17.50
C SER A 268 6.66 -2.94 -17.01
N PHE A 269 6.76 -3.96 -16.17
CA PHE A 269 8.04 -4.56 -15.79
C PHE A 269 8.35 -5.75 -16.69
N GLU A 270 9.64 -5.95 -16.96
CA GLU A 270 10.15 -7.19 -17.52
C GLU A 270 10.58 -8.13 -16.40
N TRP A 271 10.41 -9.43 -16.63
CA TRP A 271 10.59 -10.46 -15.60
C TRP A 271 11.39 -11.63 -16.15
N TRP A 272 12.36 -12.09 -15.37
CA TRP A 272 13.12 -13.31 -15.67
C TRP A 272 13.09 -14.21 -14.45
N ASN A 273 12.58 -15.43 -14.63
CA ASN A 273 12.66 -16.45 -13.59
C ASN A 273 14.08 -17.02 -13.57
N PHE A 274 14.60 -17.29 -12.38
CA PHE A 274 15.84 -18.02 -12.21
C PHE A 274 15.68 -19.14 -11.19
N THR A 275 16.51 -20.16 -11.35
CA THR A 275 16.68 -21.22 -10.35
C THR A 275 18.13 -21.67 -10.39
N THR A 276 18.77 -21.69 -9.24
CA THR A 276 20.14 -22.17 -9.08
C THR A 276 20.25 -23.01 -7.81
N THR A 277 21.22 -23.90 -7.76
CA THR A 277 21.54 -24.66 -6.55
C THR A 277 23.01 -24.49 -6.24
N VAL A 278 23.31 -24.02 -5.04
CA VAL A 278 24.68 -23.90 -4.53
C VAL A 278 24.90 -24.87 -3.36
N PRO A 279 26.13 -25.31 -3.08
CA PRO A 279 26.43 -26.01 -1.83
C PRO A 279 26.14 -25.10 -0.63
N VAL A 280 25.48 -25.63 0.41
CA VAL A 280 25.23 -24.88 1.66
C VAL A 280 26.53 -24.39 2.30
N SER A 281 27.61 -25.15 2.16
CA SER A 281 28.95 -24.82 2.66
C SER A 281 29.58 -23.57 2.05
N GLN A 282 29.08 -23.07 0.92
CA GLN A 282 29.61 -21.83 0.32
C GLN A 282 29.27 -20.59 1.14
N GLY A 283 28.16 -20.61 1.89
CA GLY A 283 27.64 -19.44 2.59
C GLY A 283 27.22 -18.33 1.63
N LEU A 284 25.94 -17.99 1.58
CA LEU A 284 25.44 -16.90 0.74
C LEU A 284 24.82 -15.80 1.59
N ALA A 285 25.39 -14.61 1.47
CA ALA A 285 24.94 -13.40 2.16
C ALA A 285 24.21 -12.42 1.23
N SER A 286 24.60 -12.34 -0.05
CA SER A 286 24.00 -11.44 -1.03
C SER A 286 24.36 -11.85 -2.47
N PHE A 287 23.66 -11.31 -3.46
CA PHE A 287 24.05 -11.43 -4.88
C PHE A 287 23.86 -10.10 -5.63
N THR A 288 24.48 -9.96 -6.79
CA THR A 288 24.24 -8.84 -7.72
C THR A 288 23.53 -9.33 -8.97
N VAL A 289 22.93 -8.43 -9.74
CA VAL A 289 22.28 -8.78 -11.01
C VAL A 289 23.04 -8.10 -12.14
N GLU A 290 23.56 -8.87 -13.09
CA GLU A 290 24.12 -8.35 -14.33
C GLU A 290 23.07 -8.45 -15.44
N VAL A 291 22.75 -7.31 -16.06
CA VAL A 291 21.88 -7.25 -17.24
C VAL A 291 22.76 -7.04 -18.47
N ILE A 292 22.64 -7.96 -19.43
CA ILE A 292 23.39 -7.95 -20.69
C ILE A 292 22.42 -7.67 -21.85
N ASP A 293 22.64 -6.55 -22.53
CA ASP A 293 21.90 -6.15 -23.74
C ASP A 293 22.87 -6.02 -24.93
N GLY A 294 22.87 -7.05 -25.79
CA GLY A 294 23.82 -7.18 -26.88
C GLY A 294 25.26 -7.21 -26.38
N SER A 295 26.02 -6.14 -26.65
CA SER A 295 27.40 -5.96 -26.18
C SER A 295 27.53 -5.15 -24.90
N HIS A 296 26.44 -4.60 -24.36
CA HIS A 296 26.45 -3.78 -23.16
C HIS A 296 26.13 -4.65 -21.94
N SER A 297 26.95 -4.55 -20.90
CA SER A 297 26.70 -5.15 -19.60
C SER A 297 26.54 -4.03 -18.56
N SER A 298 25.57 -4.20 -17.66
CA SER A 298 25.36 -3.33 -16.52
C SER A 298 25.12 -4.16 -15.26
N ILE A 299 25.86 -3.85 -14.20
CA ILE A 299 25.73 -4.52 -12.91
C ILE A 299 24.82 -3.66 -12.01
N HIS A 300 23.78 -4.30 -11.50
CA HIS A 300 22.87 -3.76 -10.50
C HIS A 300 23.23 -4.39 -9.15
N ASP A 301 23.83 -3.57 -8.30
CA ASP A 301 24.42 -3.97 -7.02
C ASP A 301 23.69 -3.35 -5.82
N ASN A 302 22.45 -2.87 -6.01
CA ASN A 302 21.67 -2.25 -4.94
C ASN A 302 22.46 -1.14 -4.20
N GLY A 303 23.05 -0.23 -4.98
CA GLY A 303 23.82 0.90 -4.45
C GLY A 303 25.10 0.49 -3.72
N GLY A 304 25.75 -0.59 -4.18
CA GLY A 304 26.97 -1.16 -3.62
C GLY A 304 26.77 -2.21 -2.51
N ASN A 305 25.53 -2.52 -2.14
CA ASN A 305 25.23 -3.41 -1.00
C ASN A 305 24.92 -4.85 -1.41
N GLY A 306 24.74 -5.09 -2.71
CA GLY A 306 24.16 -6.32 -3.23
C GLY A 306 22.71 -6.51 -2.76
N PHE A 307 22.10 -7.59 -3.22
CA PHE A 307 20.79 -8.03 -2.78
C PHE A 307 20.96 -9.08 -1.67
N PRO A 308 20.78 -8.74 -0.38
CA PRO A 308 20.90 -9.67 0.75
C PRO A 308 20.03 -10.93 0.69
N LEU A 309 20.62 -12.06 1.06
CA LEU A 309 19.93 -13.33 1.23
C LEU A 309 19.90 -13.67 2.72
N GLN A 310 18.71 -13.66 3.33
CA GLN A 310 18.56 -14.16 4.68
C GLN A 310 18.61 -15.68 4.67
N THR A 311 19.71 -16.22 5.19
CA THR A 311 19.98 -17.66 5.20
C THR A 311 20.03 -18.25 6.61
N ASP A 312 19.60 -17.49 7.62
CA ASP A 312 19.63 -17.90 9.03
C ASP A 312 18.38 -18.72 9.43
N LEU A 313 17.22 -18.26 8.96
CA LEU A 313 15.91 -18.88 9.13
C LEU A 313 15.21 -18.91 7.77
N ILE A 314 15.04 -20.11 7.20
CA ILE A 314 14.56 -20.28 5.83
C ILE A 314 13.25 -21.10 5.82
N PRO A 315 12.10 -20.50 5.49
CA PRO A 315 10.85 -21.22 5.32
C PRO A 315 10.96 -22.38 4.30
N GLN A 316 10.70 -23.60 4.75
CA GLN A 316 10.66 -24.79 3.88
C GLN A 316 9.24 -24.96 3.34
N THR A 317 8.96 -24.28 2.23
CA THR A 317 7.61 -24.23 1.62
C THR A 317 6.99 -25.60 1.35
N GLN A 318 7.77 -26.59 0.93
CA GLN A 318 7.29 -27.96 0.68
C GLN A 318 6.93 -28.74 1.95
N LEU A 319 7.43 -28.31 3.11
CA LEU A 319 7.15 -28.87 4.44
C LEU A 319 6.20 -27.99 5.25
N SER A 320 5.67 -26.94 4.62
CA SER A 320 4.75 -26.00 5.24
C SER A 320 3.38 -26.10 4.56
N CYS A 321 2.33 -25.75 5.27
CA CYS A 321 1.00 -25.64 4.70
C CYS A 321 0.24 -24.46 5.27
N SER A 322 -0.60 -23.86 4.44
CA SER A 322 -1.62 -22.92 4.89
C SER A 322 -2.96 -23.34 4.29
N ALA A 323 -4.02 -23.24 5.09
CA ALA A 323 -5.37 -23.50 4.65
C ALA A 323 -6.31 -22.45 5.24
N VAL A 324 -7.16 -21.89 4.38
CA VAL A 324 -8.26 -21.02 4.78
C VAL A 324 -9.54 -21.83 4.69
N TYR A 325 -10.11 -22.20 5.83
CA TYR A 325 -11.43 -22.83 5.85
C TYR A 325 -12.49 -21.74 5.88
N MET A 326 -13.29 -21.68 4.81
CA MET A 326 -14.49 -20.85 4.59
C MET A 326 -15.09 -20.28 5.90
N GLY A 327 -14.50 -19.17 6.36
CA GLY A 327 -15.03 -18.29 7.39
C GLY A 327 -14.73 -18.58 8.87
N ARG A 328 -13.93 -19.58 9.29
CA ARG A 328 -13.74 -19.83 10.75
C ARG A 328 -12.36 -20.27 11.26
N ALA A 329 -11.45 -20.76 10.41
CA ALA A 329 -10.12 -21.15 10.88
C ALA A 329 -9.05 -20.94 9.80
N TYR A 330 -8.00 -20.20 10.16
CA TYR A 330 -6.74 -20.17 9.45
C TYR A 330 -5.86 -21.25 10.04
N MET A 331 -5.52 -22.28 9.27
CA MET A 331 -4.47 -23.21 9.65
C MET A 331 -3.19 -22.76 8.98
N LEU A 332 -2.16 -22.54 9.79
CA LEU A 332 -0.81 -22.27 9.33
C LEU A 332 0.11 -23.24 10.07
N ASN A 333 0.72 -24.15 9.32
CA ASN A 333 1.84 -24.94 9.80
C ASN A 333 3.06 -24.51 9.00
N LEU A 334 3.94 -23.75 9.64
CA LEU A 334 5.18 -23.29 9.04
C LEU A 334 6.32 -24.16 9.53
N THR A 335 7.05 -24.76 8.60
CA THR A 335 8.33 -25.40 8.87
C THR A 335 9.46 -24.51 8.37
N VAL A 336 10.45 -24.27 9.21
CA VAL A 336 11.61 -23.41 8.93
C VAL A 336 12.87 -24.22 9.13
N ALA A 337 13.80 -24.15 8.17
CA ALA A 337 15.16 -24.61 8.34
C ALA A 337 15.96 -23.51 9.05
N VAL A 338 16.55 -23.83 10.18
CA VAL A 338 17.28 -22.90 11.04
C VAL A 338 18.73 -23.33 11.09
N ARG A 339 19.65 -22.39 10.89
CA ARG A 339 21.08 -22.68 10.91
C ARG A 339 21.56 -22.96 12.33
N ASP A 340 22.19 -24.12 12.53
CA ASP A 340 22.57 -24.63 13.85
C ASP A 340 23.64 -23.77 14.55
N GLU A 341 24.60 -23.23 13.79
CA GLU A 341 25.74 -22.47 14.34
C GLU A 341 25.34 -21.17 15.06
N LEU A 342 24.15 -20.65 14.76
CA LEU A 342 23.63 -19.41 15.35
C LEU A 342 23.11 -19.62 16.78
N ASN A 343 22.89 -20.87 17.19
CA ASN A 343 22.50 -21.24 18.56
C ASN A 343 21.31 -20.42 19.12
N PHE A 344 20.29 -20.17 18.28
CA PHE A 344 19.08 -19.49 18.73
C PHE A 344 18.43 -20.25 19.90
N GLN A 345 18.10 -19.53 20.96
CA GLN A 345 17.49 -20.11 22.17
C GLN A 345 15.97 -20.27 22.01
N ASP A 346 15.32 -19.28 21.40
CA ASP A 346 13.89 -19.23 21.17
C ASP A 346 13.62 -18.91 19.70
N ILE A 347 12.83 -19.76 19.05
CA ILE A 347 12.40 -19.56 17.65
C ILE A 347 10.89 -19.36 17.66
N LYS A 348 10.44 -18.23 17.11
CA LYS A 348 9.05 -17.81 17.18
C LYS A 348 8.58 -17.36 15.80
N LEU A 349 7.36 -17.75 15.47
CA LEU A 349 6.61 -17.21 14.34
C LEU A 349 5.69 -16.10 14.84
N THR A 350 5.81 -14.91 14.28
CA THR A 350 4.86 -13.82 14.52
C THR A 350 3.91 -13.73 13.34
N VAL A 351 2.62 -13.93 13.58
CA VAL A 351 1.56 -13.89 12.58
C VAL A 351 0.70 -12.65 12.83
N PRO A 352 0.63 -11.69 11.89
CA PRO A 352 -0.31 -10.59 12.00
C PRO A 352 -1.73 -11.08 11.66
N ILE A 353 -2.67 -10.93 12.58
CA ILE A 353 -4.07 -11.33 12.41
C ILE A 353 -4.95 -10.07 12.34
N PRO A 354 -5.77 -9.91 11.29
CA PRO A 354 -6.72 -8.81 11.21
C PRO A 354 -7.87 -9.02 12.19
N MET A 355 -8.00 -8.11 13.14
CA MET A 355 -9.02 -8.09 14.17
C MET A 355 -10.07 -7.02 13.85
N ARG A 356 -11.34 -7.39 13.92
CA ARG A 356 -12.44 -6.44 13.75
C ARG A 356 -12.38 -5.37 14.83
N GLN A 357 -12.53 -4.12 14.43
CA GLN A 357 -12.72 -2.99 15.34
C GLN A 357 -14.21 -2.68 15.43
N ALA A 358 -14.70 -2.35 16.63
CA ALA A 358 -16.09 -1.93 16.78
C ALA A 358 -16.31 -0.64 15.97
N GLU A 359 -17.44 -0.57 15.25
CA GLU A 359 -17.87 0.61 14.48
C GLU A 359 -16.98 1.02 13.30
N SER A 360 -15.87 0.33 13.04
CA SER A 360 -15.01 0.57 11.87
C SER A 360 -15.08 -0.53 10.83
N MET A 361 -14.91 -0.13 9.55
CA MET A 361 -14.66 -1.07 8.45
C MET A 361 -13.19 -1.48 8.33
N VAL A 362 -12.29 -0.76 8.97
CA VAL A 362 -10.85 -1.00 8.91
C VAL A 362 -10.47 -1.91 10.09
N PRO A 363 -10.00 -3.14 9.86
CA PRO A 363 -9.52 -3.98 10.94
C PRO A 363 -8.18 -3.46 11.46
N ARG A 364 -7.86 -3.76 12.72
CA ARG A 364 -6.50 -3.58 13.24
C ARG A 364 -5.74 -4.88 13.14
N PHE A 365 -4.43 -4.84 12.91
CA PHE A 365 -3.61 -6.05 12.97
C PHE A 365 -3.07 -6.26 14.38
N GLU A 366 -3.28 -7.46 14.92
CA GLU A 366 -2.69 -7.91 16.18
C GLU A 366 -1.64 -8.98 15.91
N SER A 367 -0.50 -8.91 16.61
CA SER A 367 0.57 -9.91 16.48
C SER A 367 0.30 -11.11 17.37
N HIS A 368 0.11 -12.27 16.74
CA HIS A 368 0.04 -13.56 17.43
C HIS A 368 1.39 -14.26 17.33
N VAL A 369 1.94 -14.68 18.46
CA VAL A 369 3.27 -15.29 18.54
C VAL A 369 3.14 -16.77 18.85
N LEU A 370 3.71 -17.60 17.98
CA LEU A 370 3.76 -19.05 18.12
C LEU A 370 5.20 -19.48 18.37
N ASN A 371 5.42 -20.31 19.39
CA ASN A 371 6.71 -20.95 19.57
C ASN A 371 6.90 -22.04 18.51
N MET A 372 8.13 -22.17 18.02
CA MET A 372 8.50 -23.22 17.08
C MET A 372 9.38 -24.25 17.79
N GLU A 373 9.08 -25.52 17.59
CA GLU A 373 9.80 -26.63 18.21
C GLU A 373 10.67 -27.34 17.18
N LYS A 374 11.84 -27.82 17.61
CA LYS A 374 12.75 -28.58 16.76
C LYS A 374 12.10 -29.93 16.41
N THR A 375 11.82 -30.16 15.13
CA THR A 375 11.17 -31.38 14.62
C THR A 375 12.14 -32.33 13.95
N GLY A 376 13.33 -31.87 13.53
CA GLY A 376 14.31 -32.71 12.89
C GLY A 376 15.61 -32.01 12.55
N ILE A 377 16.45 -32.71 11.81
CA ILE A 377 17.71 -32.20 11.24
C ILE A 377 17.70 -32.42 9.73
N ILE A 378 18.35 -31.54 8.97
CA ILE A 378 18.61 -31.76 7.56
C ILE A 378 20.06 -32.26 7.43
N PRO A 379 20.29 -33.56 7.14
CA PRO A 379 21.64 -34.13 7.17
C PRO A 379 22.63 -33.38 6.28
N ALA A 380 23.89 -33.29 6.72
CA ALA A 380 25.00 -32.69 5.97
C ALA A 380 24.84 -31.21 5.56
N THR A 381 23.91 -30.46 6.18
CA THR A 381 23.70 -29.04 5.86
C THR A 381 24.04 -28.07 7.01
N GLY A 382 24.04 -28.55 8.26
CA GLY A 382 24.12 -27.66 9.43
C GLY A 382 22.82 -26.88 9.70
N TYR A 383 21.68 -27.38 9.20
CA TYR A 383 20.35 -26.84 9.49
C TYR A 383 19.50 -27.86 10.25
N SER A 384 18.72 -27.36 11.18
CA SER A 384 17.65 -28.09 11.86
C SER A 384 16.27 -27.59 11.43
N LEU A 385 15.29 -28.50 11.40
CA LEU A 385 13.91 -28.14 11.12
C LEU A 385 13.18 -27.76 12.40
N TYR A 386 12.43 -26.66 12.34
CA TYR A 386 11.54 -26.20 13.38
C TYR A 386 10.15 -25.99 12.81
N SER A 387 9.11 -26.38 13.55
CA SER A 387 7.74 -26.21 13.11
C SER A 387 6.88 -25.60 14.22
N THR A 388 5.87 -24.82 13.83
CA THR A 388 4.78 -24.44 14.74
C THR A 388 3.98 -25.71 15.05
N GLY A 389 3.96 -26.16 16.31
CA GLY A 389 3.22 -27.36 16.73
C GLY A 389 1.76 -27.35 16.23
N THR A 390 1.20 -28.53 15.97
CA THR A 390 -0.15 -28.74 15.40
C THR A 390 -1.27 -28.08 16.18
#